data_AF-A0A167KG73-F1
#
_entry.id   AF-A0A167KG73-F1
#
_cell.length_a   1.000
_cell.length_b   1.000
_cell.length_c   1.000
_cell.angle_alpha   90.00
_cell.angle_beta   90.00
_cell.angle_gamma   90.00
#
_symmetry.space_group_name_H-M   'P 1'
#
loop_
_entity.id
_entity.type
_entity.pdbx_description
1 polymer ?
#
loop_
_entity_poly.entity_id
_entity_poly.type
_entity_poly.pdbx_seq_one_letter_code
_entity_poly.pdbx_strand_id
1 'polypeptide(L)'
;MNLKLGIFLVGLVCFGSCNEIDPKGDKDVKEFVLNWNSKHTSLKAFDLKHEYLDEAIYYGIELTKEKIQQDKVALFERFPDLKQTIPESSISIEKEGGNFLVLFTRTISYNETEGNYPSFLSVIYKNGNFKIVREGLKLEDSTVNPNPLLFPSKATLKETYAKLPKLYGDFNGDALSDYAVVVLPQPNNNELKANTTPCETGCESRIIFSATTLSPIVIKNTFQGVLENVRDLNGDGADEIAFMSETSKTKTLYVYNATTGTLLTDPIFINTEVHRNLKLIDILKKAGPKKIRITESIQENDVWTLKSRVVEVE
;
A
#
# COMPACT_ATOMS: atom_id res chain seq x y z
N MET A 1 -36.84 -74.54 -5.98
CA MET A 1 -35.45 -74.17 -6.33
C MET A 1 -35.24 -72.74 -5.91
N ASN A 2 -34.32 -72.52 -4.97
CA ASN A 2 -34.05 -71.25 -4.30
C ASN A 2 -33.55 -70.18 -5.28
N LEU A 3 -34.02 -68.95 -5.15
CA LEU A 3 -33.12 -67.79 -5.10
C LEU A 3 -33.81 -66.62 -4.40
N LYS A 4 -33.28 -66.28 -3.22
CA LYS A 4 -33.58 -65.06 -2.47
C LYS A 4 -33.05 -63.87 -3.28
N LEU A 5 -33.88 -62.85 -3.52
CA LEU A 5 -33.40 -61.53 -3.89
C LEU A 5 -33.90 -60.54 -2.83
N GLY A 6 -33.06 -60.36 -1.80
CA GLY A 6 -33.22 -59.28 -0.84
C GLY A 6 -32.73 -57.99 -1.48
N ILE A 7 -33.64 -57.05 -1.70
CA ILE A 7 -33.29 -55.67 -2.04
C ILE A 7 -33.14 -54.94 -0.71
N PHE A 8 -31.89 -54.63 -0.38
CA PHE A 8 -31.48 -53.82 0.75
C PHE A 8 -31.92 -52.38 0.50
N LEU A 9 -32.87 -51.89 1.29
CA LEU A 9 -33.26 -50.47 1.29
C LEU A 9 -32.17 -49.70 2.06
N VAL A 10 -31.17 -49.16 1.35
CA VAL A 10 -30.21 -48.23 1.93
C VAL A 10 -30.89 -46.87 2.05
N GLY A 11 -31.50 -46.61 3.20
CA GLY A 11 -31.91 -45.27 3.61
C GLY A 11 -30.67 -44.47 3.96
N LEU A 12 -30.08 -43.81 2.96
CA LEU A 12 -29.02 -42.82 3.19
C LEU A 12 -29.69 -41.55 3.72
N VAL A 13 -29.80 -41.46 5.05
CA VAL A 13 -30.19 -40.23 5.72
C VAL A 13 -29.01 -39.28 5.66
N CYS A 14 -28.98 -38.45 4.61
CA CYS A 14 -28.13 -37.27 4.57
C CYS A 14 -28.67 -36.25 5.56
N PHE A 15 -28.37 -36.42 6.86
CA PHE A 15 -28.24 -35.28 7.76
C PHE A 15 -27.02 -34.50 7.31
N GLY A 16 -27.18 -33.75 6.22
CA GLY A 16 -26.33 -32.60 5.98
C GLY A 16 -26.61 -31.64 7.11
N SER A 17 -25.80 -31.72 8.17
CA SER A 17 -25.51 -30.56 9.00
C SER A 17 -24.97 -29.50 8.04
N CYS A 18 -25.89 -28.70 7.48
CA CYS A 18 -25.62 -27.30 7.30
C CYS A 18 -25.13 -26.84 8.67
N ASN A 19 -23.81 -26.70 8.83
CA ASN A 19 -23.28 -25.79 9.81
C ASN A 19 -23.82 -24.43 9.37
N GLU A 20 -25.03 -24.12 9.83
CA GLU A 20 -25.58 -22.79 9.85
C GLU A 20 -24.54 -22.00 10.64
N ILE A 21 -23.69 -21.27 9.93
CA ILE A 21 -22.76 -20.34 10.53
C ILE A 21 -23.65 -19.40 11.34
N ASP A 22 -23.52 -19.48 12.67
CA ASP A 22 -24.27 -18.68 13.63
C ASP A 22 -24.38 -17.24 13.07
N PRO A 23 -25.60 -16.72 12.80
CA PRO A 23 -25.75 -15.45 12.12
C PRO A 23 -25.05 -14.38 12.94
N LYS A 24 -23.87 -13.98 12.46
CA LYS A 24 -23.03 -12.96 13.10
C LYS A 24 -23.87 -11.73 13.38
N GLY A 25 -23.96 -11.38 14.66
CA GLY A 25 -24.90 -10.38 15.17
C GLY A 25 -24.21 -9.07 15.53
N ASP A 26 -25.00 -8.14 16.06
CA ASP A 26 -24.52 -6.80 16.44
C ASP A 26 -23.33 -6.85 17.41
N LYS A 27 -23.27 -7.86 18.28
CA LYS A 27 -22.14 -8.08 19.19
C LYS A 27 -20.83 -8.34 18.42
N ASP A 28 -20.85 -9.23 17.44
CA ASP A 28 -19.66 -9.56 16.65
C ASP A 28 -19.20 -8.36 15.81
N VAL A 29 -20.16 -7.60 15.25
CA VAL A 29 -19.89 -6.38 14.49
C VAL A 29 -19.23 -5.32 15.37
N LYS A 30 -19.71 -5.16 16.60
CA LYS A 30 -19.15 -4.23 17.58
C LYS A 30 -17.73 -4.62 17.96
N GLU A 31 -17.48 -5.90 18.22
CA GLU A 31 -16.15 -6.43 18.51
C GLU A 31 -15.19 -6.19 17.34
N PHE A 32 -15.64 -6.42 16.11
CA PHE A 32 -14.87 -6.10 14.90
C PHE A 32 -14.47 -4.62 14.84
N VAL A 33 -15.40 -3.69 15.07
CA VAL A 33 -15.11 -2.24 15.05
C VAL A 33 -14.10 -1.85 16.13
N LEU A 34 -14.24 -2.39 17.35
CA LEU A 34 -13.30 -2.12 18.45
C LEU A 34 -11.91 -2.70 18.16
N ASN A 35 -11.83 -3.91 17.58
CA ASN A 35 -10.58 -4.52 17.16
C ASN A 35 -9.90 -3.71 16.04
N TRP A 36 -10.65 -3.29 15.02
CA TRP A 36 -10.18 -2.39 13.97
C TRP A 36 -9.65 -1.07 14.55
N ASN A 37 -10.34 -0.49 15.53
CA ASN A 37 -9.87 0.72 16.21
C ASN A 37 -8.56 0.47 16.97
N SER A 38 -8.39 -0.68 17.62
CA SER A 38 -7.16 -1.01 18.35
C SER A 38 -5.90 -1.11 17.47
N LYS A 39 -6.08 -1.24 16.15
CA LYS A 39 -5.01 -1.28 15.14
C LYS A 39 -4.62 0.11 14.63
N HIS A 40 -5.29 1.18 15.06
CA HIS A 40 -4.97 2.57 14.72
C HIS A 40 -3.77 3.06 15.53
N THR A 41 -2.61 2.48 15.25
CA THR A 41 -1.31 2.86 15.81
C THR A 41 -0.24 2.79 14.72
N SER A 42 0.86 3.53 14.87
CA SER A 42 1.96 3.52 13.89
C SER A 42 2.52 2.11 13.61
N LEU A 43 2.48 1.22 14.60
CA LEU A 43 2.97 -0.16 14.47
C LEU A 43 2.00 -1.09 13.73
N LYS A 44 0.69 -0.85 13.85
CA LYS A 44 -0.36 -1.74 13.33
C LYS A 44 -1.10 -1.18 12.11
N ALA A 45 -0.79 0.05 11.71
CA ALA A 45 -1.40 0.70 10.55
C ALA A 45 -1.25 -0.14 9.27
N PHE A 46 -0.14 -0.88 9.14
CA PHE A 46 0.07 -1.80 8.02
C PHE A 46 -0.95 -2.96 8.05
N ASP A 47 -1.35 -3.46 9.21
CA ASP A 47 -2.29 -4.59 9.29
C ASP A 47 -3.73 -4.18 8.96
N LEU A 48 -4.04 -2.88 8.93
CA LEU A 48 -5.39 -2.38 8.68
C LEU A 48 -5.94 -2.80 7.31
N LYS A 49 -5.10 -3.02 6.29
CA LYS A 49 -5.55 -3.49 4.96
C LYS A 49 -6.34 -4.80 5.04
N HIS A 50 -6.07 -5.64 6.04
CA HIS A 50 -6.75 -6.92 6.21
C HIS A 50 -8.20 -6.75 6.66
N GLU A 51 -8.60 -5.58 7.14
CA GLU A 51 -9.97 -5.30 7.57
C GLU A 51 -10.85 -4.79 6.42
N TYR A 52 -10.28 -4.41 5.27
CA TYR A 52 -11.03 -3.90 4.11
C TYR A 52 -11.27 -5.00 3.07
N LEU A 53 -12.32 -4.83 2.27
CA LEU A 53 -12.42 -5.48 0.97
C LEU A 53 -11.28 -5.04 0.04
N ASP A 54 -11.04 -5.80 -1.03
CA ASP A 54 -10.01 -5.47 -2.02
C ASP A 54 -10.19 -4.06 -2.58
N GLU A 55 -11.46 -3.65 -2.76
CA GLU A 55 -11.88 -2.28 -3.03
C GLU A 55 -12.95 -1.85 -2.02
N ALA A 56 -12.82 -0.63 -1.51
CA ALA A 56 -13.77 -0.05 -0.56
C ALA A 56 -13.94 1.45 -0.79
N ILE A 57 -15.11 1.98 -0.44
CA ILE A 57 -15.37 3.42 -0.48
C ILE A 57 -14.77 4.08 0.76
N TYR A 58 -13.66 4.77 0.58
CA TYR A 58 -12.91 5.47 1.60
C TYR A 58 -13.13 6.98 1.46
N TYR A 59 -13.78 7.62 2.43
CA TYR A 59 -14.12 9.05 2.42
C TYR A 59 -14.77 9.52 1.09
N GLY A 60 -15.65 8.68 0.53
CA GLY A 60 -16.47 8.98 -0.65
C GLY A 60 -15.80 8.71 -2.01
N ILE A 61 -14.62 8.07 -2.03
CA ILE A 61 -13.97 7.55 -3.24
C ILE A 61 -13.68 6.06 -3.09
N GLU A 62 -13.83 5.31 -4.17
CA GLU A 62 -13.43 3.90 -4.21
C GLU A 62 -11.90 3.79 -4.34
N LEU A 63 -11.28 3.07 -3.40
CA LEU A 63 -9.85 2.82 -3.35
C LEU A 63 -9.58 1.34 -3.09
N THR A 64 -8.41 0.87 -3.53
CA THR A 64 -7.92 -0.46 -3.13
C THR A 64 -7.49 -0.44 -1.66
N LYS A 65 -7.55 -1.58 -0.98
CA LYS A 65 -7.09 -1.71 0.42
C LYS A 65 -5.62 -1.28 0.62
N GLU A 66 -4.77 -1.42 -0.41
CA GLU A 66 -3.38 -0.93 -0.39
C GLU A 66 -3.32 0.59 -0.32
N LYS A 67 -4.15 1.30 -1.11
CA LYS A 67 -4.22 2.77 -1.08
C LYS A 67 -4.81 3.29 0.23
N ILE A 68 -5.76 2.57 0.81
CA ILE A 68 -6.32 2.88 2.13
C ILE A 68 -5.25 2.70 3.21
N GLN A 69 -4.52 1.58 3.20
CA GLN A 69 -3.41 1.32 4.11
C GLN A 69 -2.37 2.43 4.06
N GLN A 70 -2.01 2.89 2.86
CA GLN A 70 -1.04 3.96 2.67
C GLN A 70 -1.50 5.28 3.28
N ASP A 71 -2.76 5.67 3.06
CA ASP A 71 -3.32 6.87 3.69
C ASP A 71 -3.29 6.76 5.22
N LYS A 72 -3.62 5.58 5.77
CA LYS A 72 -3.52 5.32 7.22
C LYS A 72 -2.08 5.39 7.72
N VAL A 73 -1.11 4.81 7.01
CA VAL A 73 0.32 4.89 7.39
C VAL A 73 0.79 6.35 7.37
N ALA A 74 0.48 7.10 6.30
CA ALA A 74 0.83 8.50 6.16
C ALA A 74 0.20 9.38 7.26
N LEU A 75 -1.01 9.02 7.74
CA LEU A 75 -1.64 9.67 8.89
C LEU A 75 -0.78 9.51 10.16
N PHE A 76 -0.30 8.31 10.47
CA PHE A 76 0.52 8.05 11.66
C PHE A 76 1.96 8.55 11.54
N GLU A 77 2.50 8.66 10.33
CA GLU A 77 3.78 9.34 10.09
C GLU A 77 3.65 10.85 10.32
N ARG A 78 2.54 11.45 9.87
CA ARG A 78 2.26 12.88 10.05
C ARG A 78 1.93 13.24 11.50
N PHE A 79 1.26 12.36 12.22
CA PHE A 79 0.90 12.53 13.62
C PHE A 79 1.37 11.33 14.46
N PRO A 80 2.68 11.25 14.79
CA PRO A 80 3.25 10.10 15.50
C PRO A 80 2.68 9.86 16.90
N ASP A 81 2.11 10.90 17.52
CA ASP A 81 1.50 10.87 18.85
C ASP A 81 -0.03 10.70 18.82
N LEU A 82 -0.61 10.52 17.62
CA LEU A 82 -2.06 10.38 17.44
C LEU A 82 -2.59 9.16 18.17
N LYS A 83 -3.63 9.38 18.99
CA LYS A 83 -4.40 8.33 19.65
C LYS A 83 -5.85 8.45 19.22
N GLN A 84 -6.49 7.29 19.02
CA GLN A 84 -7.91 7.21 18.69
C GLN A 84 -8.62 6.22 19.62
N THR A 85 -9.78 6.61 20.13
CA THR A 85 -10.67 5.73 20.87
C THR A 85 -12.09 5.80 20.31
N ILE A 86 -12.83 4.70 20.48
CA ILE A 86 -14.26 4.64 20.20
C ILE A 86 -14.92 4.18 21.50
N PRO A 87 -15.65 5.06 22.20
CA PRO A 87 -16.44 4.65 23.34
C PRO A 87 -17.47 3.61 22.89
N GLU A 88 -17.52 2.48 23.58
CA GLU A 88 -18.42 1.39 23.23
C GLU A 88 -19.90 1.84 23.22
N SER A 89 -20.25 2.77 24.11
CA SER A 89 -21.57 3.40 24.20
C SER A 89 -21.94 4.28 23.01
N SER A 90 -20.97 4.69 22.19
CA SER A 90 -21.22 5.51 20.98
C SER A 90 -21.59 4.67 19.76
N ILE A 91 -21.43 3.35 19.81
CA ILE A 91 -21.63 2.47 18.66
C ILE A 91 -23.13 2.15 18.50
N SER A 92 -23.68 2.51 17.34
CA SER A 92 -25.00 2.12 16.86
C SER A 92 -24.85 1.27 15.59
N ILE A 93 -25.69 0.24 15.43
CA ILE A 93 -25.61 -0.70 14.31
C ILE A 93 -26.98 -0.77 13.63
N GLU A 94 -26.99 -0.57 12.32
CA GLU A 94 -28.17 -0.65 11.46
C GLU A 94 -27.91 -1.69 10.37
N LYS A 95 -28.94 -2.46 9.98
CA LYS A 95 -28.81 -3.45 8.90
C LYS A 95 -29.21 -2.82 7.57
N GLU A 96 -28.31 -2.86 6.58
CA GLU A 96 -28.52 -2.29 5.24
C GLU A 96 -28.18 -3.32 4.16
N GLY A 97 -29.19 -3.91 3.52
CA GLY A 97 -29.01 -4.69 2.29
C GLY A 97 -27.99 -5.84 2.38
N GLY A 98 -27.94 -6.53 3.52
CA GLY A 98 -26.97 -7.61 3.78
C GLY A 98 -25.65 -7.16 4.40
N ASN A 99 -25.48 -5.85 4.60
CA ASN A 99 -24.37 -5.24 5.33
C ASN A 99 -24.85 -4.71 6.69
N PHE A 100 -23.89 -4.34 7.52
CA PHE A 100 -24.09 -3.59 8.74
C PHE A 100 -23.55 -2.17 8.54
N LEU A 101 -24.39 -1.15 8.71
CA LEU A 101 -23.95 0.23 8.88
C LEU A 101 -23.69 0.45 10.37
N VAL A 102 -22.45 0.72 10.71
CA VAL A 102 -22.00 0.99 12.08
C VAL A 102 -21.72 2.48 12.20
N LEU A 103 -22.48 3.17 13.05
CA LEU A 103 -22.28 4.58 13.37
C LEU A 103 -21.59 4.69 14.74
N PHE A 104 -20.62 5.59 14.88
CA PHE A 104 -19.90 5.77 16.13
C PHE A 104 -19.20 7.12 16.21
N THR A 105 -18.76 7.50 17.41
CA THR A 105 -17.93 8.69 17.61
C THR A 105 -16.49 8.27 17.84
N ARG A 106 -15.57 8.79 17.02
CA ARG A 106 -14.13 8.64 17.23
C ARG A 106 -13.62 9.83 18.03
N THR A 107 -13.00 9.58 19.17
CA THR A 107 -12.24 10.59 19.90
C THR A 107 -10.79 10.49 19.46
N ILE A 108 -10.26 11.55 18.85
CA ILE A 108 -8.87 11.61 18.36
C ILE A 108 -8.12 12.67 19.16
N SER A 109 -6.93 12.34 19.63
CA SER A 109 -6.04 13.27 20.33
C SER A 109 -4.63 13.26 19.74
N TYR A 110 -4.04 14.44 19.51
CA TYR A 110 -2.65 14.66 19.06
C TYR A 110 -2.22 16.09 19.39
N ASN A 111 -0.94 16.35 19.70
CA ASN A 111 -0.40 17.68 20.01
C ASN A 111 -1.29 18.53 20.94
N GLU A 112 -1.73 17.95 22.06
CA GLU A 112 -2.65 18.58 23.05
C GLU A 112 -4.03 18.97 22.51
N THR A 113 -4.33 18.63 21.25
CA THR A 113 -5.64 18.81 20.62
C THR A 113 -6.44 17.53 20.80
N GLU A 114 -7.71 17.66 21.14
CA GLU A 114 -8.67 16.56 21.17
C GLU A 114 -9.93 16.94 20.38
N GLY A 115 -10.47 15.98 19.63
CA GLY A 115 -11.69 16.17 18.84
C GLY A 115 -12.55 14.92 18.79
N ASN A 116 -13.87 15.13 18.74
CA ASN A 116 -14.87 14.08 18.58
C ASN A 116 -15.45 14.13 17.17
N TYR A 117 -15.36 13.01 16.46
CA TYR A 117 -15.69 12.92 15.04
C TYR A 117 -16.74 11.83 14.80
N PRO A 118 -18.01 12.21 14.57
CA PRO A 118 -19.04 11.27 14.13
C PRO A 118 -18.63 10.59 12.84
N SER A 119 -18.60 9.26 12.86
CA SER A 119 -18.01 8.42 11.82
C SER A 119 -18.92 7.23 11.54
N PHE A 120 -18.65 6.58 10.41
CA PHE A 120 -19.31 5.32 10.08
C PHE A 120 -18.35 4.31 9.45
N LEU A 121 -18.71 3.04 9.60
CA LEU A 121 -18.22 1.93 8.79
C LEU A 121 -19.42 1.19 8.21
N SER A 122 -19.35 0.80 6.95
CA SER A 122 -20.24 -0.21 6.39
C SER A 122 -19.47 -1.51 6.28
N VAL A 123 -19.97 -2.56 6.92
CA VAL A 123 -19.26 -3.83 7.12
C VAL A 123 -20.07 -4.98 6.53
N ILE A 124 -19.41 -5.88 5.82
CA ILE A 124 -19.99 -7.12 5.28
C ILE A 124 -19.32 -8.33 5.91
N TYR A 125 -20.07 -9.41 6.15
CA TYR A 125 -19.49 -10.70 6.51
C TYR A 125 -19.26 -11.54 5.24
N LYS A 126 -18.00 -11.81 4.90
CA LYS A 126 -17.61 -12.53 3.68
C LYS A 126 -16.44 -13.47 3.95
N ASN A 127 -16.51 -14.70 3.46
CA ASN A 127 -15.45 -15.71 3.61
C ASN A 127 -15.00 -15.91 5.07
N GLY A 128 -15.97 -15.98 5.98
CA GLY A 128 -15.72 -16.24 7.41
C GLY A 128 -15.27 -15.02 8.23
N ASN A 129 -15.09 -13.84 7.62
CA ASN A 129 -14.60 -12.65 8.30
C ASN A 129 -15.41 -11.40 7.95
N PHE A 130 -15.42 -10.42 8.86
CA PHE A 130 -15.93 -9.09 8.54
C PHE A 130 -14.94 -8.31 7.67
N LYS A 131 -15.48 -7.50 6.77
CA LYS A 131 -14.74 -6.62 5.87
C LYS A 131 -15.42 -5.26 5.77
N ILE A 132 -14.63 -4.20 5.79
CA ILE A 132 -15.08 -2.83 5.56
C ILE A 132 -15.28 -2.63 4.07
N VAL A 133 -16.48 -2.21 3.72
CA VAL A 133 -16.90 -1.82 2.36
C VAL A 133 -16.93 -0.30 2.23
N ARG A 134 -17.23 0.41 3.33
CA ARG A 134 -17.25 1.88 3.35
C ARG A 134 -16.68 2.42 4.68
N GLU A 135 -15.88 3.46 4.61
CA GLU A 135 -15.44 4.26 5.77
C GLU A 135 -15.65 5.75 5.47
N GLY A 136 -16.14 6.50 6.46
CA GLY A 136 -16.21 7.95 6.34
C GLY A 136 -16.68 8.66 7.62
N LEU A 137 -16.91 9.97 7.47
CA LEU A 137 -17.52 10.81 8.49
C LEU A 137 -19.02 10.94 8.28
N LYS A 138 -19.77 10.99 9.38
CA LYS A 138 -21.19 11.35 9.37
C LYS A 138 -21.32 12.86 9.56
N LEU A 139 -21.30 13.61 8.46
CA LEU A 139 -21.28 15.08 8.49
C LEU A 139 -22.65 15.75 8.39
N GLU A 140 -23.69 15.02 7.97
CA GLU A 140 -25.01 15.57 7.62
C GLU A 140 -25.71 16.31 8.79
N ASP A 141 -25.31 16.03 10.04
CA ASP A 141 -25.81 16.67 11.26
C ASP A 141 -24.70 17.20 12.19
N SER A 142 -23.46 17.29 11.70
CA SER A 142 -22.29 17.61 12.53
C SER A 142 -21.84 19.06 12.36
N THR A 143 -21.62 19.78 13.46
CA THR A 143 -20.95 21.10 13.46
C THR A 143 -19.42 20.97 13.34
N VAL A 144 -18.90 19.74 13.25
CA VAL A 144 -17.47 19.46 13.20
C VAL A 144 -16.94 19.80 11.82
N ASN A 145 -15.95 20.69 11.77
CA ASN A 145 -15.14 20.94 10.57
C ASN A 145 -13.95 19.95 10.60
N PRO A 146 -13.99 18.86 9.81
CA PRO A 146 -12.95 17.84 9.88
C PRO A 146 -11.62 18.39 9.37
N ASN A 147 -10.56 18.18 10.15
CA ASN A 147 -9.22 18.52 9.71
C ASN A 147 -8.86 17.67 8.47
N PRO A 148 -8.61 18.28 7.29
CA PRO A 148 -8.32 17.54 6.07
C PRO A 148 -7.03 16.72 6.15
N LEU A 149 -6.18 16.99 7.14
CA LEU A 149 -4.99 16.20 7.42
C LEU A 149 -5.28 14.91 8.20
N LEU A 150 -6.39 14.85 8.96
CA LEU A 150 -6.86 13.66 9.68
C LEU A 150 -7.84 12.83 8.84
N PHE A 151 -8.67 13.53 8.06
CA PHE A 151 -9.73 12.95 7.25
C PHE A 151 -9.61 13.49 5.83
N PRO A 152 -9.02 12.71 4.91
CA PRO A 152 -8.77 13.21 3.58
C PRO A 152 -10.11 13.43 2.86
N SER A 153 -10.23 14.57 2.17
CA SER A 153 -11.43 14.83 1.37
C SER A 153 -11.41 14.01 0.09
N LYS A 154 -12.59 13.71 -0.48
CA LYS A 154 -12.70 13.10 -1.82
C LYS A 154 -11.90 13.87 -2.87
N ALA A 155 -11.88 15.20 -2.80
CA ALA A 155 -11.11 16.04 -3.72
C ALA A 155 -9.61 15.87 -3.51
N THR A 156 -9.15 15.87 -2.26
CA THR A 156 -7.74 15.64 -1.89
C THR A 156 -7.26 14.27 -2.33
N LEU A 157 -8.02 13.20 -2.05
CA LEU A 157 -7.66 11.85 -2.50
C LEU A 157 -7.59 11.75 -4.03
N LYS A 158 -8.58 12.32 -4.73
CA LYS A 158 -8.56 12.38 -6.19
C LYS A 158 -7.35 13.14 -6.70
N GLU A 159 -7.02 14.27 -6.10
CA GLU A 159 -5.90 15.12 -6.49
C GLU A 159 -4.55 14.43 -6.23
N THR A 160 -4.35 13.89 -5.03
CA THR A 160 -3.14 13.15 -4.64
C THR A 160 -2.84 12.04 -5.62
N TYR A 161 -3.82 11.21 -5.96
CA TYR A 161 -3.59 10.09 -6.88
C TYR A 161 -3.64 10.47 -8.37
N ALA A 162 -4.33 11.56 -8.74
CA ALA A 162 -4.38 12.03 -10.13
C ALA A 162 -3.12 12.81 -10.55
N LYS A 163 -2.42 13.46 -9.61
CA LYS A 163 -1.24 14.29 -9.89
C LYS A 163 0.08 13.53 -9.86
N LEU A 164 0.12 12.32 -9.30
CA LEU A 164 1.36 11.54 -9.32
C LEU A 164 1.71 11.17 -10.77
N PRO A 165 2.94 11.44 -11.23
CA PRO A 165 3.41 10.96 -12.52
C PRO A 165 3.24 9.45 -12.60
N LYS A 166 2.45 9.01 -13.58
CA LYS A 166 2.22 7.59 -13.86
C LYS A 166 3.31 7.10 -14.80
N LEU A 167 4.04 6.09 -14.37
CA LEU A 167 4.94 5.35 -15.23
C LEU A 167 4.20 4.13 -15.78
N TYR A 168 4.04 4.03 -17.10
CA TYR A 168 3.34 2.90 -17.72
C TYR A 168 4.31 1.77 -18.10
N GLY A 169 3.86 0.52 -17.98
CA GLY A 169 4.65 -0.69 -18.24
C GLY A 169 3.82 -1.97 -18.09
N ASP A 170 4.36 -3.10 -18.50
CA ASP A 170 3.78 -4.43 -18.24
C ASP A 170 4.43 -5.02 -16.98
N PHE A 171 4.06 -4.52 -15.80
CA PHE A 171 4.79 -4.83 -14.56
C PHE A 171 4.45 -6.21 -13.96
N ASN A 172 3.34 -6.81 -14.37
CA ASN A 172 2.88 -8.11 -13.88
C ASN A 172 3.11 -9.25 -14.90
N GLY A 173 3.57 -8.94 -16.12
CA GLY A 173 3.91 -9.90 -17.16
C GLY A 173 2.71 -10.50 -17.89
N ASP A 174 1.56 -9.82 -17.90
CA ASP A 174 0.33 -10.30 -18.56
C ASP A 174 0.14 -9.75 -19.99
N ALA A 175 1.13 -9.02 -20.51
CA ALA A 175 1.13 -8.34 -21.80
C ALA A 175 0.12 -7.18 -21.92
N LEU A 176 -0.47 -6.72 -20.81
CA LEU A 176 -1.31 -5.53 -20.74
C LEU A 176 -0.56 -4.37 -20.08
N SER A 177 -0.95 -3.14 -20.43
CA SER A 177 -0.33 -1.96 -19.83
C SER A 177 -0.92 -1.68 -18.45
N ASP A 178 -0.05 -1.71 -17.45
CA ASP A 178 -0.24 -1.18 -16.12
C ASP A 178 0.36 0.23 -15.97
N TYR A 179 0.18 0.82 -14.79
CA TYR A 179 0.96 1.95 -14.34
C TYR A 179 1.49 1.77 -12.91
N ALA A 180 2.62 2.40 -12.64
CA ALA A 180 3.18 2.58 -11.32
C ALA A 180 3.21 4.07 -10.95
N VAL A 181 3.09 4.36 -9.67
CA VAL A 181 3.33 5.69 -9.08
C VAL A 181 4.29 5.56 -7.91
N VAL A 182 5.07 6.60 -7.65
CA VAL A 182 5.88 6.68 -6.43
C VAL A 182 5.26 7.66 -5.45
N VAL A 183 5.09 7.21 -4.22
CA VAL A 183 4.73 8.05 -3.09
C VAL A 183 6.00 8.33 -2.32
N LEU A 184 6.33 9.61 -2.23
CA LEU A 184 7.48 10.12 -1.49
C LEU A 184 7.03 10.48 -0.06
N PRO A 185 7.89 10.30 0.95
CA PRO A 185 7.60 10.75 2.31
C PRO A 185 7.49 12.28 2.35
N GLN A 186 6.63 12.79 3.23
CA GLN A 186 6.44 14.23 3.40
C GLN A 186 7.52 14.77 4.35
N PRO A 187 8.27 15.83 3.98
CA PRO A 187 9.21 16.45 4.90
C PRO A 187 8.45 17.08 6.07
N ASN A 188 8.91 16.79 7.28
CA ASN A 188 8.55 17.47 8.52
C ASN A 188 9.08 18.92 8.47
N ASN A 189 8.17 19.91 8.48
CA ASN A 189 8.49 21.35 8.37
C ASN A 189 9.50 21.89 9.39
N ASN A 190 9.82 21.14 10.45
CA ASN A 190 10.78 21.54 11.49
C ASN A 190 12.25 21.18 11.16
N GLU A 191 12.52 20.40 10.10
CA GLU A 191 13.87 19.91 9.76
C GLU A 191 14.51 20.58 8.53
N LEU A 192 13.85 21.58 7.94
CA LEU A 192 14.46 22.46 6.93
C LEU A 192 15.40 23.49 7.59
N LYS A 193 16.33 23.04 8.43
CA LYS A 193 17.54 23.78 8.74
C LYS A 193 18.60 23.37 7.74
N ALA A 194 19.20 24.37 7.10
CA ALA A 194 20.24 24.19 6.09
C ALA A 194 21.34 23.26 6.62
N ASN A 195 21.53 22.11 5.94
CA ASN A 195 22.64 21.16 6.04
C ASN A 195 22.45 19.86 6.85
N THR A 196 21.24 19.46 7.24
CA THR A 196 20.99 18.06 7.64
C THR A 196 20.22 17.32 6.54
N THR A 197 20.71 16.15 6.10
CA THR A 197 19.98 15.29 5.16
C THR A 197 18.68 14.86 5.85
N PRO A 198 17.48 15.18 5.34
CA PRO A 198 16.21 15.00 6.07
C PRO A 198 15.83 13.57 6.47
N CYS A 199 16.70 12.58 6.20
CA CYS A 199 16.34 11.17 6.15
C CYS A 199 17.45 10.24 6.65
N GLU A 200 18.21 10.66 7.66
CA GLU A 200 19.23 9.79 8.27
C GLU A 200 18.61 8.54 8.92
N THR A 201 17.31 8.54 9.27
CA THR A 201 16.52 7.33 9.58
C THR A 201 15.02 7.56 9.33
N GLY A 202 14.31 6.56 8.79
CA GLY A 202 12.83 6.50 8.82
C GLY A 202 12.05 7.01 7.60
N CYS A 203 12.72 7.57 6.58
CA CYS A 203 12.06 7.96 5.33
C CYS A 203 11.89 6.73 4.41
N GLU A 204 10.64 6.40 4.06
CA GLU A 204 10.34 5.34 3.11
C GLU A 204 9.58 5.90 1.90
N SER A 205 10.14 5.74 0.71
CA SER A 205 9.38 5.92 -0.53
C SER A 205 8.70 4.61 -0.90
N ARG A 206 7.53 4.67 -1.54
CA ARG A 206 6.76 3.47 -1.93
C ARG A 206 6.40 3.52 -3.41
N ILE A 207 6.70 2.44 -4.12
CA ILE A 207 6.21 2.21 -5.48
C ILE A 207 4.88 1.47 -5.38
N ILE A 208 3.87 1.95 -6.09
CA ILE A 208 2.52 1.40 -6.08
C ILE A 208 2.11 1.10 -7.51
N PHE A 209 1.61 -0.11 -7.75
CA PHE A 209 1.17 -0.56 -9.07
C PHE A 209 -0.36 -0.50 -9.21
N SER A 210 -0.84 -0.40 -10.45
CA SER A 210 -2.25 -0.57 -10.80
C SER A 210 -2.69 -2.03 -10.77
N ALA A 211 -1.80 -2.95 -11.14
CA ALA A 211 -2.03 -4.38 -11.02
C ALA A 211 -2.14 -4.77 -9.55
N THR A 212 -3.32 -5.23 -9.16
CA THR A 212 -3.64 -5.65 -7.78
C THR A 212 -2.94 -6.95 -7.36
N THR A 213 -2.35 -7.67 -8.32
CA THR A 213 -1.51 -8.85 -8.08
C THR A 213 -0.12 -8.50 -7.57
N LEU A 214 0.33 -7.25 -7.74
CA LEU A 214 1.65 -6.78 -7.33
C LEU A 214 1.63 -6.15 -5.94
N SER A 215 2.63 -6.48 -5.12
CA SER A 215 2.82 -5.84 -3.82
C SER A 215 3.55 -4.51 -3.95
N PRO A 216 3.23 -3.49 -3.13
CA PRO A 216 4.01 -2.25 -3.10
C PRO A 216 5.48 -2.51 -2.72
N ILE A 217 6.40 -1.80 -3.38
CA ILE A 217 7.84 -1.87 -3.09
C ILE A 217 8.21 -0.74 -2.15
N VAL A 218 8.92 -1.07 -1.07
CA VAL A 218 9.39 -0.11 -0.07
C VAL A 218 10.86 0.22 -0.31
N ILE A 219 11.16 1.50 -0.44
CA ILE A 219 12.52 2.01 -0.66
C ILE A 219 12.93 2.78 0.58
N LYS A 220 13.93 2.25 1.30
CA LYS A 220 14.39 2.81 2.56
C LYS A 220 15.36 3.97 2.34
N ASN A 221 15.34 4.92 3.26
CA ASN A 221 16.24 6.07 3.31
C ASN A 221 16.15 6.97 2.07
N THR A 222 14.96 7.09 1.48
CA THR A 222 14.73 7.92 0.29
C THR A 222 13.55 8.87 0.52
N PHE A 223 13.72 10.14 0.14
CA PHE A 223 12.68 11.17 0.23
C PHE A 223 12.34 11.88 -1.07
N GLN A 224 13.16 11.69 -2.09
CA GLN A 224 12.92 12.23 -3.41
C GLN A 224 13.41 11.24 -4.46
N GLY A 225 12.70 11.19 -5.58
CA GLY A 225 13.10 10.39 -6.72
C GLY A 225 11.98 10.25 -7.73
N VAL A 226 12.34 9.65 -8.86
CA VAL A 226 11.44 9.42 -10.00
C VAL A 226 11.49 7.96 -10.41
N LEU A 227 10.40 7.50 -11.02
CA LEU A 227 10.31 6.15 -11.56
C LEU A 227 10.70 6.13 -13.03
N GLU A 228 11.38 5.07 -13.43
CA GLU A 228 11.75 4.77 -14.81
C GLU A 228 11.38 3.32 -15.13
N ASN A 229 10.82 3.07 -16.32
CA ASN A 229 10.55 1.71 -16.80
C ASN A 229 11.80 1.26 -17.56
N VAL A 230 12.47 0.23 -17.04
CA VAL A 230 13.72 -0.30 -17.63
C VAL A 230 13.50 -1.53 -18.49
N ARG A 231 12.24 -1.84 -18.80
CA ARG A 231 11.77 -2.99 -19.58
C ARG A 231 12.13 -4.32 -18.94
N ASP A 232 11.75 -5.41 -19.59
CA ASP A 232 12.12 -6.78 -19.26
C ASP A 232 13.64 -7.06 -19.43
N LEU A 233 14.39 -6.82 -18.37
CA LEU A 233 15.82 -7.02 -18.23
C LEU A 233 16.18 -8.48 -17.96
N ASN A 234 15.46 -9.16 -17.06
CA ASN A 234 15.77 -10.55 -16.69
C ASN A 234 15.20 -11.60 -17.67
N GLY A 235 14.22 -11.24 -18.50
CA GLY A 235 13.57 -12.13 -19.46
C GLY A 235 12.39 -12.92 -18.90
N ASP A 236 11.77 -12.50 -17.79
CA ASP A 236 10.66 -13.23 -17.15
C ASP A 236 9.27 -12.86 -17.73
N GLY A 237 9.23 -11.84 -18.58
CA GLY A 237 8.01 -11.37 -19.24
C GLY A 237 7.39 -10.13 -18.58
N ALA A 238 7.81 -9.75 -17.37
CA ALA A 238 7.43 -8.50 -16.74
C ALA A 238 8.51 -7.42 -16.96
N ASP A 239 8.09 -6.16 -17.00
CA ASP A 239 8.99 -5.00 -17.01
C ASP A 239 9.58 -4.79 -15.60
N GLU A 240 10.90 -4.56 -15.51
CA GLU A 240 11.50 -4.05 -14.28
C GLU A 240 11.30 -2.54 -14.11
N ILE A 241 11.26 -2.14 -12.85
CA ILE A 241 11.06 -0.76 -12.45
C ILE A 241 12.29 -0.21 -11.73
N ALA A 242 12.75 0.94 -12.18
CA ALA A 242 13.83 1.66 -11.58
C ALA A 242 13.32 2.87 -10.77
N PHE A 243 13.89 3.08 -9.59
CA PHE A 243 13.71 4.29 -8.81
C PHE A 243 15.04 5.05 -8.75
N MET A 244 15.04 6.25 -9.33
CA MET A 244 16.19 7.15 -9.31
C MET A 244 16.06 8.09 -8.11
N SER A 245 16.80 7.78 -7.03
CA SER A 245 16.93 8.70 -5.90
C SER A 245 17.95 9.77 -6.25
N GLU A 246 17.58 11.03 -6.10
CA GLU A 246 18.47 12.15 -6.36
C GLU A 246 18.84 12.85 -5.05
N THR A 247 20.06 13.36 -4.96
CA THR A 247 20.47 14.39 -3.99
C THR A 247 21.17 15.51 -4.75
N SER A 248 21.55 16.60 -4.09
CA SER A 248 22.18 17.75 -4.75
C SER A 248 23.48 17.43 -5.49
N LYS A 249 24.15 16.30 -5.21
CA LYS A 249 25.45 15.94 -5.79
C LYS A 249 25.55 14.50 -6.32
N THR A 250 24.59 13.63 -5.99
CA THR A 250 24.67 12.21 -6.35
C THR A 250 23.30 11.67 -6.73
N LYS A 251 23.29 10.65 -7.59
CA LYS A 251 22.10 9.85 -7.86
C LYS A 251 22.39 8.41 -7.48
N THR A 252 21.36 7.72 -6.98
CA THR A 252 21.41 6.28 -6.74
C THR A 252 20.24 5.64 -7.46
N LEU A 253 20.53 4.67 -8.30
CA LEU A 253 19.55 3.93 -9.08
C LEU A 253 19.27 2.59 -8.40
N TYR A 254 18.03 2.40 -7.98
CA TYR A 254 17.52 1.14 -7.46
C TYR A 254 16.73 0.45 -8.57
N VAL A 255 17.03 -0.79 -8.89
CA VAL A 255 16.34 -1.56 -9.94
C VAL A 255 15.65 -2.74 -9.29
N TYR A 256 14.34 -2.83 -9.42
CA TYR A 256 13.52 -3.87 -8.81
C TYR A 256 12.88 -4.76 -9.85
N ASN A 257 12.82 -6.05 -9.54
CA ASN A 257 11.83 -6.93 -10.15
C ASN A 257 10.45 -6.56 -9.58
N ALA A 258 9.52 -6.16 -10.45
CA ALA A 258 8.21 -5.68 -10.04
C ALA A 258 7.33 -6.79 -9.42
N THR A 259 7.49 -8.03 -9.89
CA THR A 259 6.70 -9.19 -9.45
C THR A 259 7.11 -9.68 -8.06
N THR A 260 8.41 -9.69 -7.77
CA THR A 260 8.94 -10.15 -6.47
C THR A 260 9.12 -9.01 -5.47
N GLY A 261 9.24 -7.78 -5.96
CA GLY A 261 9.59 -6.60 -5.16
C GLY A 261 11.04 -6.58 -4.68
N THR A 262 11.89 -7.48 -5.17
CA THR A 262 13.30 -7.58 -4.77
C THR A 262 14.19 -6.74 -5.69
N LEU A 263 15.30 -6.25 -5.15
CA LEU A 263 16.34 -5.62 -5.96
C LEU A 263 16.90 -6.65 -6.95
N LEU A 264 17.00 -6.24 -8.21
CA LEU A 264 17.61 -7.04 -9.27
C LEU A 264 19.14 -7.04 -9.18
N THR A 265 19.70 -5.99 -8.59
CA THR A 265 21.13 -5.79 -8.33
C THR A 265 21.30 -4.86 -7.14
N ASP A 266 22.50 -4.85 -6.55
CA ASP A 266 22.89 -3.80 -5.61
C ASP A 266 22.64 -2.40 -6.20
N PRO A 267 22.23 -1.41 -5.38
CA PRO A 267 21.98 -0.04 -5.83
C PRO A 267 23.17 0.55 -6.57
N ILE A 268 22.92 1.14 -7.74
CA ILE A 268 23.95 1.64 -8.63
C ILE A 268 24.20 3.11 -8.32
N PHE A 269 25.43 3.42 -7.89
CA PHE A 269 25.83 4.78 -7.60
C PHE A 269 26.23 5.55 -8.86
N ILE A 270 25.67 6.75 -9.02
CA ILE A 270 25.85 7.62 -10.18
C ILE A 270 26.39 8.97 -9.70
N ASN A 271 27.66 9.23 -9.98
CA ASN A 271 28.23 10.57 -9.86
C ASN A 271 27.81 11.40 -11.08
N THR A 272 27.06 12.48 -10.85
CA THR A 272 26.47 13.31 -11.90
C THR A 272 27.48 14.11 -12.72
N GLU A 273 28.70 14.33 -12.21
CA GLU A 273 29.76 15.01 -12.96
C GLU A 273 30.31 14.10 -14.07
N VAL A 274 30.48 12.82 -13.76
CA VAL A 274 31.04 11.81 -14.67
C VAL A 274 29.97 11.25 -15.60
N HIS A 275 28.71 11.22 -15.15
CA HIS A 275 27.55 10.75 -15.90
C HIS A 275 26.81 11.87 -16.67
N ARG A 276 27.35 13.10 -16.73
CA ARG A 276 26.65 14.29 -17.25
C ARG A 276 25.96 14.11 -18.62
N ASN A 277 26.43 13.18 -19.45
CA ASN A 277 25.91 12.92 -20.80
C ASN A 277 25.38 11.49 -21.01
N LEU A 278 25.27 10.67 -19.96
CA LEU A 278 24.81 9.29 -20.10
C LEU A 278 23.29 9.20 -19.94
N LYS A 279 22.66 8.46 -20.86
CA LYS A 279 21.24 8.10 -20.74
C LYS A 279 21.12 6.89 -19.81
N LEU A 280 19.94 6.65 -19.22
CA LEU A 280 19.69 5.48 -18.38
C LEU A 280 20.03 4.16 -19.10
N ILE A 281 19.74 4.09 -20.40
CA ILE A 281 20.10 2.94 -21.24
C ILE A 281 21.62 2.69 -21.26
N ASP A 282 22.48 3.69 -21.07
CA ASP A 282 23.93 3.51 -21.03
C ASP A 282 24.45 3.03 -19.67
N ILE A 283 23.63 3.19 -18.63
CA ILE A 283 23.87 2.71 -17.27
C ILE A 283 23.43 1.25 -17.14
N LEU A 284 22.32 0.87 -17.76
CA LEU A 284 21.70 -0.44 -17.63
C LEU A 284 21.29 -1.01 -19.00
N LYS A 285 21.88 -2.14 -19.41
CA LYS A 285 21.56 -2.83 -20.68
C LYS A 285 21.38 -4.32 -20.46
N LYS A 286 20.46 -4.95 -21.20
CA LYS A 286 20.44 -6.41 -21.35
C LYS A 286 21.75 -6.87 -22.01
N ALA A 287 22.41 -7.84 -21.40
CA ALA A 287 23.69 -8.40 -21.85
C ALA A 287 23.58 -9.87 -22.29
N GLY A 288 22.44 -10.51 -22.03
CA GLY A 288 22.12 -11.89 -22.40
C GLY A 288 20.91 -12.41 -21.62
N PRO A 289 20.54 -13.68 -21.78
CA PRO A 289 19.52 -14.32 -20.93
C PRO A 289 19.92 -14.18 -19.46
N LYS A 290 19.03 -13.62 -18.63
CA LYS A 290 19.27 -13.41 -17.19
C LYS A 290 20.56 -12.64 -16.88
N LYS A 291 21.01 -11.78 -17.80
CA LYS A 291 22.26 -11.03 -17.66
C LYS A 291 22.04 -9.58 -18.03
N ILE A 292 22.47 -8.70 -17.14
CA ILE A 292 22.50 -7.25 -17.38
C ILE A 292 23.93 -6.73 -17.29
N ARG A 293 24.21 -5.71 -18.09
CA ARG A 293 25.41 -4.88 -18.00
C ARG A 293 25.05 -3.63 -17.22
N ILE A 294 25.82 -3.38 -16.18
CA ILE A 294 25.74 -2.19 -15.33
C ILE A 294 26.99 -1.35 -15.58
N THR A 295 26.83 -0.04 -15.76
CA THR A 295 27.92 0.93 -15.77
C THR A 295 27.76 1.85 -14.56
N GLU A 296 28.74 1.89 -13.67
CA GLU A 296 28.67 2.60 -12.40
C GLU A 296 29.87 3.54 -12.19
N SER A 297 29.68 4.55 -11.33
CA SER A 297 30.75 5.46 -10.92
C SER A 297 31.60 4.84 -9.82
N ILE A 298 32.90 4.71 -10.06
CA ILE A 298 33.87 4.22 -9.06
C ILE A 298 34.95 5.27 -8.86
N GLN A 299 35.28 5.55 -7.60
CA GLN A 299 36.37 6.45 -7.23
C GLN A 299 37.65 5.63 -7.04
N GLU A 300 38.67 5.89 -7.86
CA GLU A 300 39.98 5.25 -7.77
C GLU A 300 41.06 6.33 -7.72
N ASN A 301 41.87 6.34 -6.66
CA ASN A 301 42.91 7.36 -6.45
C ASN A 301 42.38 8.80 -6.56
N ASP A 302 41.26 9.08 -5.89
CA ASP A 302 40.54 10.37 -5.92
C ASP A 302 40.01 10.83 -7.29
N VAL A 303 40.10 9.97 -8.32
CA VAL A 303 39.56 10.22 -9.65
C VAL A 303 38.32 9.36 -9.86
N TRP A 304 37.22 9.99 -10.26
CA TRP A 304 36.02 9.26 -10.64
C TRP A 304 36.13 8.69 -12.06
N THR A 305 35.83 7.40 -12.20
CA THR A 305 35.82 6.68 -13.47
C THR A 305 34.53 5.90 -13.65
N LEU A 306 34.25 5.49 -14.88
CA LEU A 306 33.15 4.59 -15.21
C LEU A 306 33.68 3.17 -15.35
N LYS A 307 33.07 2.23 -14.64
CA LYS A 307 33.36 0.81 -14.83
C LYS A 307 32.08 0.07 -15.17
N SER A 308 32.21 -0.86 -16.12
CA SER A 308 31.12 -1.75 -16.48
C SER A 308 31.36 -3.15 -15.95
N ARG A 309 30.31 -3.76 -15.41
CA ARG A 309 30.28 -5.18 -15.03
C ARG A 309 29.03 -5.84 -15.58
N VAL A 310 29.10 -7.16 -15.75
CA VAL A 310 27.93 -7.98 -16.09
C VAL A 310 27.54 -8.75 -14.84
N VAL A 311 26.25 -8.73 -14.52
CA VAL A 311 25.69 -9.50 -13.40
C VAL A 311 24.60 -10.44 -13.91
N GLU A 312 24.50 -11.59 -13.25
CA GLU A 312 23.37 -12.49 -13.41
C GLU A 312 22.21 -11.99 -12.54
N VAL A 313 21.00 -12.06 -13.09
CA VAL A 313 19.78 -11.56 -12.46
C VAL A 313 18.72 -12.65 -12.52
N GLU A 314 17.96 -12.80 -11.44
CA GLU A 314 16.91 -13.83 -11.36
C GLU A 314 15.62 -13.41 -12.01
#